data_AF-A0A6C1T5V5-F1
#
_entry.id   AF-A0A6C1T5V5-F1
#
_cell.length_a   1.000
_cell.length_b   1.000
_cell.length_c   1.000
_cell.angle_alpha   90.00
_cell.angle_beta   90.00
_cell.angle_gamma   90.00
#
_symmetry.space_group_name_H-M   'P 1'
#
loop_
_entity.id
_entity.type
_entity.pdbx_description
1 polymer ?
#
loop_
_entity_poly.entity_id
_entity_poly.type
_entity_poly.pdbx_seq_one_letter_code
_entity_poly.pdbx_strand_id
1 'polypeptide(L)' 'SERAALFWRWTMGFNATMEGIHRWAWWFAVLTTLTGGIGILLTGTVVDNWAVWADERGFRPSYD' A
#
# COMPACT_ATOMS: atom_id res chain seq x y z
N SER A 1 14.35 5.91 -23.32
CA SER A 1 13.15 6.21 -22.50
C SER A 1 11.85 5.88 -23.21
N GLU A 2 11.67 6.25 -24.48
CA GLU A 2 10.43 6.01 -25.24
C GLU A 2 10.07 4.52 -25.42
N ARG A 3 11.04 3.65 -25.77
CA ARG A 3 10.81 2.20 -25.88
C ARG A 3 10.33 1.57 -24.57
N ALA A 4 10.89 1.99 -23.44
CA ALA A 4 10.49 1.51 -22.12
C ALA A 4 9.08 2.00 -21.75
N ALA A 5 8.75 3.25 -22.09
CA ALA A 5 7.41 3.78 -21.87
C ALA A 5 6.35 3.07 -22.74
N LEU A 6 6.65 2.77 -24.01
CA LEU A 6 5.73 2.03 -24.89
C LEU A 6 5.50 0.59 -24.43
N PHE A 7 6.56 -0.09 -23.96
CA PHE A 7 6.44 -1.43 -23.39
C PHE A 7 5.38 -1.45 -22.27
N TRP A 8 5.51 -0.60 -21.26
CA TRP A 8 4.55 -0.58 -20.15
C TRP A 8 3.14 -0.17 -20.57
N ARG A 9 3.03 0.78 -21.52
CA ARG A 9 1.73 1.20 -22.06
C ARG A 9 1.00 0.05 -22.74
N TRP A 10 1.70 -0.81 -23.47
CA TRP A 10 1.08 -1.98 -24.10
C TRP A 10 0.81 -3.13 -23.13
N THR A 11 1.61 -3.27 -22.07
CA THR A 11 1.40 -4.30 -21.05
C THR A 11 0.23 -3.97 -20.11
N MET A 12 0.05 -2.70 -19.72
CA MET A 12 -0.88 -2.32 -18.64
C MET A 12 -1.84 -1.17 -19.01
N GLY A 13 -1.76 -0.63 -20.24
CA GLY A 13 -2.60 0.49 -20.71
C GLY A 13 -2.09 1.89 -20.35
N PHE A 14 -1.10 2.01 -19.45
CA PHE A 14 -0.49 3.28 -19.03
C PHE A 14 1.04 3.15 -18.86
N ASN A 15 1.75 4.28 -18.77
CA ASN A 15 3.19 4.30 -18.50
C ASN A 15 3.58 5.51 -17.64
N ALA A 16 4.84 5.53 -17.19
CA ALA A 16 5.45 6.65 -16.49
C ALA A 16 6.70 7.14 -17.24
N THR A 17 7.09 8.40 -17.00
CA THR A 17 8.38 8.92 -17.45
C THR A 17 9.53 8.33 -16.61
N MET A 18 10.77 8.45 -17.07
CA MET A 18 11.94 7.96 -16.32
C MET A 18 12.09 8.65 -14.96
N GLU A 19 11.71 9.91 -14.83
CA GLU A 19 11.69 10.58 -13.53
C GLU A 19 10.46 10.15 -12.71
N GLY A 20 9.31 9.98 -13.37
CA GLY A 20 8.07 9.55 -12.74
C GLY A 20 8.18 8.18 -12.05
N ILE A 21 8.81 7.20 -12.69
CA ILE A 21 8.95 5.86 -12.08
C ILE A 21 9.80 5.87 -10.81
N HIS A 22 10.85 6.70 -10.75
CA HIS A 22 11.64 6.86 -9.52
C HIS A 22 10.82 7.52 -8.41
N ARG A 23 9.95 8.48 -8.73
CA ARG A 23 9.00 9.06 -7.75
C ARG A 23 7.99 8.04 -7.25
N TRP A 24 7.43 7.21 -8.12
CA TRP A 24 6.55 6.10 -7.73
C TRP A 24 7.28 5.14 -6.77
N ALA A 25 8.48 4.68 -7.15
CA ALA A 25 9.28 3.78 -6.33
C ALA A 25 9.61 4.39 -4.96
N TRP A 26 9.99 5.67 -4.92
CA TRP A 26 10.32 6.38 -3.69
C TRP A 26 9.11 6.48 -2.75
N TRP A 27 7.94 6.88 -3.25
CA TRP A 27 6.73 6.95 -2.43
C TRP A 27 6.28 5.57 -1.93
N PHE A 28 6.41 4.52 -2.73
CA PHE A 28 6.13 3.15 -2.27
C PHE A 28 7.06 2.73 -1.12
N ALA A 29 8.35 3.05 -1.21
CA ALA A 29 9.31 2.75 -0.15
C ALA A 29 8.99 3.52 1.15
N VAL A 30 8.68 4.83 1.04
CA VAL A 30 8.32 5.68 2.18
C VAL A 30 7.02 5.23 2.85
N LEU A 31 5.98 4.92 2.06
CA LEU A 31 4.68 4.53 2.60
C LEU A 31 4.72 3.18 3.32
N THR A 32 5.63 2.28 2.92
CA THR A 32 5.79 0.97 3.57
C THR A 32 6.21 1.12 5.03
N THR A 33 7.24 1.94 5.31
CA THR A 33 7.71 2.14 6.69
C THR A 33 6.81 3.07 7.48
N LEU A 34 6.20 4.07 6.82
CA LEU A 34 5.26 4.98 7.48
C LEU A 34 4.01 4.23 7.98
N THR A 35 3.37 3.43 7.12
CA THR A 35 2.19 2.65 7.52
C THR A 35 2.54 1.55 8.54
N GLY A 36 3.71 0.92 8.40
CA GLY A 36 4.23 -0.02 9.41
C GLY A 36 4.44 0.65 10.78
N GLY A 37 5.02 1.85 10.79
CA GLY A 37 5.20 2.64 12.01
C GLY A 37 3.88 3.02 12.67
N ILE A 38 2.90 3.49 11.89
CA ILE A 38 1.55 3.80 12.39
C ILE A 38 0.90 2.54 13.00
N GLY A 39 1.01 1.38 12.34
CA GLY A 39 0.46 0.12 12.85
C GLY A 39 1.03 -0.27 14.21
N ILE A 40 2.36 -0.18 14.39
CA ILE A 40 3.01 -0.45 15.67
C ILE A 40 2.62 0.59 16.72
N LEU A 41 2.59 1.87 16.36
CA LEU A 41 2.21 2.93 17.29
C LEU A 41 0.81 2.73 17.85
N LEU A 42 -0.15 2.29 17.03
CA LEU A 42 -1.53 2.04 17.45
C LEU A 42 -1.70 0.74 18.26
N THR A 43 -0.85 -0.26 18.02
CA THR A 43 -0.94 -1.56 18.70
C THR A 43 -0.56 -1.43 20.17
N GLY A 44 -1.49 -1.76 21.06
CA GLY A 44 -1.33 -1.66 22.53
C GLY A 44 -1.44 -0.24 23.10
N THR A 45 -1.55 0.80 22.28
CA THR A 45 -1.86 2.17 22.75
C THR A 45 -3.30 2.58 22.43
N VAL A 46 -3.83 2.12 21.29
CA VAL A 46 -5.18 2.41 20.82
C VAL A 46 -5.98 1.13 20.57
N VAL A 47 -5.32 0.07 20.10
CA VAL A 47 -5.97 -1.22 19.80
C VAL A 47 -5.20 -2.35 20.47
N ASP A 48 -5.87 -3.05 21.39
CA ASP A 48 -5.29 -4.18 22.14
C ASP A 48 -5.41 -5.51 21.40
N ASN A 49 -6.50 -5.69 20.64
CA ASN A 49 -6.72 -6.89 19.81
C ASN A 49 -7.34 -6.50 18.46
N TRP A 50 -6.54 -6.60 17.41
CA TRP A 50 -6.96 -6.27 16.05
C TRP A 50 -8.07 -7.17 15.50
N ALA A 51 -8.19 -8.42 15.96
CA ALA A 51 -9.25 -9.32 15.53
C ALA A 51 -10.61 -8.86 16.09
N VAL A 52 -10.67 -8.56 17.39
CA VAL A 52 -11.88 -8.03 18.04
C VAL A 52 -12.24 -6.67 17.47
N TRP A 53 -11.27 -5.79 17.28
CA TRP A 53 -11.49 -4.50 16.62
C TRP A 53 -12.09 -4.67 15.22
N ALA A 54 -11.60 -5.64 14.43
CA ALA A 54 -12.14 -5.91 13.09
C ALA A 54 -13.55 -6.51 13.14
N ASP A 55 -13.87 -7.31 14.17
CA ASP A 55 -15.22 -7.83 14.42
C ASP A 55 -16.19 -6.68 14.76
N GLU A 56 -15.82 -5.80 15.70
CA GLU A 56 -16.61 -4.64 16.12
C GLU A 56 -16.87 -3.64 14.97
N ARG A 57 -15.95 -3.56 14.00
CA ARG A 57 -16.09 -2.70 12.82
C ARG A 57 -16.72 -3.40 11.61
N GLY A 58 -17.04 -4.69 11.72
CA GLY A 58 -17.62 -5.47 10.63
C GLY A 58 -16.68 -5.67 9.44
N PHE A 59 -15.36 -5.64 9.65
CA PHE A 59 -14.35 -5.93 8.62
C PHE A 59 -14.03 -7.42 8.50
N ARG A 60 -14.17 -8.18 9.59
CA ARG A 60 -13.85 -9.61 9.59
C ARG A 60 -14.97 -10.40 8.90
N PRO A 61 -14.66 -11.28 7.94
CA PRO A 61 -15.66 -12.16 7.35
C PRO A 61 -16.14 -13.20 8.37
N SER A 62 -17.45 -13.46 8.38
CA SER A 62 -18.06 -14.57 9.12
C SER A 62 -18.04 -15.83 8.25
N TYR A 63 -17.77 -16.97 8.88
CA TYR A 63 -17.83 -18.28 8.24
C TYR A 63 -18.91 -19.11 8.96
N ASP A 64 -19.69 -19.86 8.19
CA ASP A 64 -20.67 -20.82 8.70
C ASP A 64 -20.01 -22.14 9.13
#